data_AF-A0A957SYT3-F1
#
_entry.id   AF-A0A957SYT3-F1
#
_cell.length_a   1.000
_cell.length_b   1.000
_cell.length_c   1.000
_cell.angle_alpha   90.00
_cell.angle_beta   90.00
_cell.angle_gamma   90.00
#
_symmetry.space_group_name_H-M   'P 1'
#
loop_
_entity.id
_entity.type
_entity.pdbx_description
1 polymer ?
#
loop_
_entity_poly.entity_id
_entity_poly.type
_entity_poly.pdbx_seq_one_letter_code
_entity_poly.pdbx_strand_id
1 'polypeptide(L)'
;MPSYPNCAERALRDGVSVLSQQRHGAATPHSTLGKVNKMQINLAYGRTGLTVNLPPQTDPITSRFVPGVEEEGAALRSALRKPIGCPPLRDLIQPGNRVVIVHTDITRATPNDRILPILLDELEAAGIARADITLLNALGTHRPQTDAELREMLGSQIVDNYRCLQHNAFDDENLVYLGETSNGHPVRINRHFHEADVKILTGFIEPHFFAGFSGGPKGVLPSIAGMESVFTNHGRAMIAHPQATWGNIVGNPIWEEMREAAR
;
A
#
# COMPACT_ATOMS: atom_id res chain seq x y z
N MET A 1 -12.46 25.80 6.16
CA MET A 1 -11.67 24.56 6.30
C MET A 1 -10.26 24.86 5.80
N PRO A 2 -9.19 24.69 6.60
CA PRO A 2 -7.85 24.91 6.09
C PRO A 2 -7.45 23.75 5.18
N SER A 3 -7.00 24.05 3.96
CA SER A 3 -6.44 23.07 3.03
C SER A 3 -5.02 22.72 3.47
N TYR A 4 -4.84 21.50 3.97
CA TYR A 4 -3.51 20.94 4.23
C TYR A 4 -3.05 20.17 2.99
N PRO A 5 -1.82 20.38 2.51
CA PRO A 5 -1.30 19.65 1.36
C PRO A 5 -1.15 18.17 1.74
N ASN A 6 -1.75 17.29 0.93
CA ASN A 6 -1.72 15.84 1.18
C ASN A 6 -0.35 15.25 0.77
N CYS A 7 0.05 14.11 1.33
CA CYS A 7 1.33 13.45 1.01
C CYS A 7 1.50 13.10 -0.48
N ALA A 8 0.42 12.89 -1.23
CA ALA A 8 0.44 12.66 -2.68
C ALA A 8 0.76 13.95 -3.48
N GLU A 9 0.39 15.14 -3.01
CA GLU A 9 0.82 16.40 -3.64
C GLU A 9 2.33 16.62 -3.56
N ARG A 10 2.97 16.08 -2.51
CA ARG A 10 4.43 16.10 -2.34
C ARG A 10 5.13 15.13 -3.30
N ALA A 11 4.50 14.00 -3.64
CA ALA A 11 5.03 13.03 -4.60
C ALA A 11 4.99 13.54 -6.05
N LEU A 12 4.01 14.38 -6.40
CA LEU A 12 3.83 14.92 -7.75
C LEU A 12 4.85 16.00 -8.15
N ARG A 13 5.45 16.72 -7.20
CA ARG A 13 6.39 17.82 -7.50
C ARG A 13 7.80 17.37 -7.92
N ASP A 14 8.13 16.11 -7.70
CA ASP A 14 9.53 15.62 -7.71
C ASP A 14 9.81 14.53 -8.77
N GLY A 15 8.83 14.23 -9.62
CA GLY A 15 8.60 12.87 -10.09
C GLY A 15 9.11 12.44 -11.47
N VAL A 16 9.78 13.26 -12.29
CA VAL A 16 10.43 12.78 -13.53
C VAL A 16 11.59 13.72 -13.89
N SER A 17 12.80 13.20 -14.07
CA SER A 17 13.87 13.92 -14.77
C SER A 17 14.24 13.20 -16.05
N VAL A 18 14.35 13.96 -17.13
CA VAL A 18 14.97 13.54 -18.39
C VAL A 18 16.41 14.02 -18.32
N LEU A 19 17.38 13.10 -18.32
CA LEU A 19 18.79 13.47 -18.41
C LEU A 19 19.10 13.86 -19.87
N SER A 20 19.04 15.15 -20.20
CA SER A 20 19.58 15.64 -21.48
C SER A 20 21.05 16.01 -21.31
N GLN A 21 21.95 15.23 -21.90
CA GLN A 21 23.33 15.66 -22.12
C GLN A 21 23.45 16.27 -23.52
N GLN A 22 23.58 17.59 -23.60
CA GLN A 22 23.99 18.26 -24.83
C GLN A 22 25.44 17.90 -25.15
N ARG A 23 25.72 17.43 -26.37
CA ARG A 23 27.07 17.48 -26.96
C ARG A 23 27.01 17.95 -28.41
N HIS A 24 27.62 19.12 -28.65
CA HIS A 24 28.04 19.58 -29.97
C HIS A 24 29.33 18.85 -30.38
N GLY A 25 29.43 18.44 -31.65
CA GLY A 25 30.68 17.91 -32.22
C GLY A 25 30.48 17.43 -33.66
N ALA A 26 31.21 18.05 -34.59
CA ALA A 26 31.11 17.91 -36.04
C ALA A 26 31.55 16.54 -36.59
N ALA A 27 31.02 16.21 -37.77
CA ALA A 27 31.22 14.95 -38.48
C ALA A 27 32.58 14.81 -39.17
N THR A 28 33.11 13.59 -39.23
CA THR A 28 33.94 13.07 -40.33
C THR A 28 33.82 11.55 -40.40
N PRO A 29 33.77 10.93 -41.60
CA PRO A 29 33.54 9.49 -41.74
C PRO A 29 34.85 8.73 -41.94
N HIS A 30 35.05 7.61 -41.24
CA HIS A 30 35.75 6.45 -41.80
C HIS A 30 35.57 5.19 -40.93
N SER A 31 35.62 4.07 -41.63
CA SER A 31 35.24 2.71 -41.26
C SER A 31 36.02 2.09 -40.10
N THR A 32 35.29 1.45 -39.19
CA THR A 32 35.72 0.27 -38.44
C THR A 32 34.45 -0.46 -38.05
N LEU A 33 34.41 -1.80 -38.10
CA LEU A 33 33.44 -2.57 -37.30
C LEU A 33 33.78 -2.34 -35.82
N GLY A 34 33.49 -1.14 -35.34
CA GLY A 34 33.72 -0.72 -33.97
C GLY A 34 32.78 -1.51 -33.08
N LYS A 35 33.30 -1.96 -31.93
CA LYS A 35 32.48 -2.45 -30.83
C LYS A 35 31.29 -1.52 -30.69
N VAL A 36 30.11 -1.97 -31.11
CA VAL A 36 28.88 -1.23 -30.88
C VAL A 36 28.85 -1.07 -29.38
N ASN A 37 29.04 0.16 -28.89
CA ASN A 37 28.92 0.44 -27.48
C ASN A 37 27.54 -0.11 -27.09
N LYS A 38 27.43 -0.93 -26.05
CA LYS A 38 26.14 -1.54 -25.68
C LYS A 38 25.79 -1.00 -24.31
N MET A 39 24.59 -0.43 -24.19
CA MET A 39 24.07 -0.08 -22.88
C MET A 39 23.58 -1.37 -22.21
N GLN A 40 24.14 -1.69 -21.05
CA GLN A 40 23.72 -2.84 -20.27
C GLN A 40 22.69 -2.40 -19.24
N ILE A 41 21.51 -3.03 -19.25
CA ILE A 41 20.44 -2.80 -18.27
C ILE A 41 20.12 -4.11 -17.58
N ASN A 42 19.91 -4.06 -16.26
CA ASN A 42 19.40 -5.19 -15.50
C ASN A 42 17.90 -5.03 -15.24
N LEU A 43 17.10 -5.95 -15.76
CA LEU A 43 15.65 -5.99 -15.57
C LEU A 43 15.31 -6.85 -14.35
N ALA A 44 14.31 -6.41 -13.57
CA ALA A 44 13.74 -7.22 -12.49
C ALA A 44 12.99 -8.43 -13.09
N TYR A 45 13.64 -9.60 -13.12
CA TYR A 45 13.10 -10.84 -13.66
C TYR A 45 13.53 -12.03 -12.81
N GLY A 46 12.56 -12.77 -12.28
CA GLY A 46 12.84 -13.85 -11.32
C GLY A 46 13.56 -13.33 -10.06
N ARG A 47 14.47 -14.14 -9.52
CA ARG A 47 15.25 -13.80 -8.31
C ARG A 47 16.62 -13.19 -8.60
N THR A 48 17.16 -13.40 -9.80
CA THR A 48 18.54 -13.04 -10.16
C THR A 48 18.63 -11.85 -11.11
N GLY A 49 17.49 -11.39 -11.66
CA GLY A 49 17.46 -10.38 -12.71
C GLY A 49 17.80 -10.94 -14.09
N LEU A 50 17.51 -10.13 -15.11
CA LEU A 50 17.85 -10.40 -16.50
C LEU A 50 18.67 -9.22 -17.04
N THR A 51 19.95 -9.47 -17.31
CA THR A 51 20.81 -8.48 -17.93
C THR A 51 20.64 -8.50 -19.44
N VAL A 52 20.25 -7.35 -20.00
CA VAL A 52 20.05 -7.14 -21.44
C VAL A 52 21.03 -6.10 -21.97
N ASN A 53 21.42 -6.26 -23.24
CA ASN A 53 22.26 -5.30 -23.96
C ASN A 53 21.41 -4.57 -24.99
N LEU A 54 21.32 -3.24 -24.88
CA LEU A 54 20.54 -2.38 -25.74
C LEU A 54 21.45 -1.46 -26.57
N PRO A 55 20.96 -0.93 -27.71
CA PRO A 55 21.67 0.08 -28.47
C PRO A 55 22.00 1.33 -27.61
N PRO A 56 23.13 2.03 -27.84
CA PRO A 56 23.51 3.23 -27.08
C PRO A 56 22.47 4.33 -27.04
N GLN A 57 21.67 4.44 -28.09
CA GLN A 57 20.67 5.49 -28.28
C GLN A 57 19.33 5.19 -27.59
N THR A 58 19.25 4.10 -26.81
CA THR A 58 18.05 3.78 -26.06
C THR A 58 18.01 4.60 -24.78
N ASP A 59 16.91 5.33 -24.56
CA ASP A 59 16.66 6.09 -23.33
C ASP A 59 15.82 5.25 -22.35
N PRO A 60 16.39 4.79 -21.22
CA PRO A 60 15.61 4.07 -20.21
C PRO A 60 14.76 5.03 -19.39
N ILE A 61 13.48 4.69 -19.23
CA ILE A 61 12.59 5.38 -18.29
C ILE A 61 12.68 4.64 -16.95
N THR A 62 13.25 5.30 -15.94
CA THR A 62 13.41 4.75 -14.59
C THR A 62 12.85 5.70 -13.53
N SER A 63 12.34 5.15 -12.43
CA SER A 63 11.99 5.96 -11.26
C SER A 63 13.23 6.64 -10.67
N ARG A 64 13.07 7.84 -10.12
CA ARG A 64 14.11 8.48 -9.30
C ARG A 64 14.35 7.62 -8.06
N PHE A 65 15.58 7.13 -7.86
CA PHE A 65 15.94 6.45 -6.63
C PHE A 65 15.84 7.43 -5.45
N VAL A 66 15.22 6.97 -4.36
CA VAL A 66 15.13 7.71 -3.11
C VAL A 66 15.70 6.80 -2.02
N PRO A 67 16.75 7.21 -1.30
CA PRO A 67 17.28 6.39 -0.21
C PRO A 67 16.21 6.23 0.89
N GLY A 68 16.20 5.04 1.50
CA GLY A 68 15.38 4.79 2.68
C GLY A 68 15.78 5.67 3.86
N VAL A 69 14.90 5.75 4.86
CA VAL A 69 15.23 6.44 6.11
C VAL A 69 16.26 5.64 6.88
N GLU A 70 17.30 6.30 7.42
CA GLU A 70 18.39 5.62 8.13
C GLU A 70 17.91 4.94 9.42
N GLU A 71 17.15 5.66 10.26
CA GLU A 71 16.61 5.18 11.54
C GLU A 71 15.11 4.86 11.43
N GLU A 72 14.77 3.81 10.68
CA GLU A 72 13.38 3.43 10.38
C GLU A 72 12.51 3.30 11.64
N GLY A 73 13.03 2.67 12.70
CA GLY A 73 12.28 2.48 13.93
C GLY A 73 11.97 3.79 14.67
N ALA A 74 12.91 4.76 14.64
CA ALA A 74 12.67 6.09 15.18
C ALA A 74 11.65 6.87 14.34
N ALA A 75 11.70 6.73 13.01
CA ALA A 75 10.75 7.35 12.10
C ALA A 75 9.32 6.82 12.31
N LEU A 76 9.16 5.50 12.46
CA LEU A 76 7.86 4.87 12.75
C LEU A 76 7.28 5.34 14.09
N ARG A 77 8.08 5.34 15.16
CA ARG A 77 7.64 5.89 16.46
C ARG A 77 7.27 7.37 16.38
N SER A 78 8.03 8.15 15.63
CA SER A 78 7.72 9.57 15.42
C SER A 78 6.39 9.75 14.70
N ALA A 79 6.10 8.95 13.68
CA ALA A 79 4.84 9.00 12.94
C ALA A 79 3.62 8.70 13.83
N LEU A 80 3.72 7.74 14.76
CA LEU A 80 2.65 7.40 15.71
C LEU A 80 2.42 8.48 16.77
N ARG A 81 3.48 9.19 17.17
CA ARG A 81 3.46 10.21 18.23
C ARG A 81 3.21 11.63 17.72
N LYS A 82 3.46 11.88 16.42
CA LYS A 82 3.26 13.17 15.75
C LYS A 82 2.52 12.94 14.42
N PRO A 83 1.27 12.44 14.45
CA PRO A 83 0.55 12.08 13.24
C PRO A 83 0.07 13.33 12.49
N ILE A 84 -0.31 13.11 11.23
CA ILE A 84 -0.83 14.16 10.34
C ILE A 84 -2.35 14.24 10.51
N GLY A 85 -2.86 15.39 10.96
CA GLY A 85 -4.30 15.68 10.92
C GLY A 85 -5.17 14.97 11.97
N CYS A 86 -4.57 14.32 12.97
CA CYS A 86 -5.28 13.72 14.10
C CYS A 86 -4.43 13.79 15.40
N PRO A 87 -5.01 13.44 16.56
CA PRO A 87 -4.25 13.22 17.79
C PRO A 87 -3.30 12.01 17.70
N PRO A 88 -2.19 12.00 18.48
CA PRO A 88 -1.31 10.84 18.66
C PRO A 88 -2.06 9.55 18.99
N LEU A 89 -1.54 8.40 18.56
CA LEU A 89 -2.21 7.09 18.78
C LEU A 89 -2.55 6.84 20.26
N ARG A 90 -1.63 7.18 21.17
CA ARG A 90 -1.83 7.03 22.62
C ARG A 90 -3.05 7.78 23.17
N ASP A 91 -3.47 8.85 22.49
CA ASP A 91 -4.60 9.70 22.91
C ASP A 91 -5.93 9.19 22.30
N LEU A 92 -5.85 8.24 21.35
CA LEU A 92 -6.99 7.63 20.66
C LEU A 92 -7.35 6.25 21.21
N ILE A 93 -6.58 5.75 22.18
CA ILE A 93 -6.72 4.40 22.74
C ILE A 93 -6.80 4.48 24.26
N GLN A 94 -7.52 3.53 24.85
CA GLN A 94 -7.63 3.37 26.30
C GLN A 94 -7.66 1.87 26.65
N PRO A 95 -7.18 1.49 27.86
CA PRO A 95 -7.25 0.12 28.33
C PRO A 95 -8.65 -0.50 28.15
N GLY A 96 -8.69 -1.75 27.67
CA GLY A 96 -9.92 -2.47 27.37
C GLY A 96 -10.54 -2.19 26.00
N ASN A 97 -9.97 -1.29 25.18
CA ASN A 97 -10.36 -1.19 23.77
C ASN A 97 -10.00 -2.46 23.00
N ARG A 98 -10.93 -2.95 22.19
CA ARG A 98 -10.68 -3.96 21.17
C ARG A 98 -10.06 -3.29 19.95
N VAL A 99 -8.83 -3.65 19.65
CA VAL A 99 -8.03 -3.07 18.55
C VAL A 99 -7.92 -4.06 17.40
N VAL A 100 -8.25 -3.64 16.19
CA VAL A 100 -7.96 -4.40 14.97
C VAL A 100 -6.93 -3.65 14.14
N ILE A 101 -5.83 -4.35 13.82
CA ILE A 101 -4.78 -3.85 12.94
C ILE A 101 -4.84 -4.62 11.64
N VAL A 102 -5.18 -3.93 10.56
CA VAL A 102 -5.16 -4.48 9.21
C VAL A 102 -3.74 -4.38 8.67
N HIS A 103 -3.19 -5.52 8.25
CA HIS A 103 -1.89 -5.59 7.58
C HIS A 103 -2.03 -6.26 6.21
N THR A 104 -1.15 -5.91 5.27
CA THR A 104 -1.22 -6.47 3.92
C THR A 104 -0.71 -7.90 3.88
N ASP A 105 -1.19 -8.66 2.89
CA ASP A 105 -0.72 -10.02 2.62
C ASP A 105 0.67 -10.09 1.95
N ILE A 106 1.14 -11.32 1.66
CA ILE A 106 2.47 -11.58 1.07
C ILE A 106 2.64 -11.04 -0.34
N THR A 107 1.55 -10.65 -1.00
CA THR A 107 1.62 -10.10 -2.36
C THR A 107 2.04 -8.63 -2.37
N ARG A 108 2.34 -8.06 -1.20
CA ARG A 108 2.78 -6.69 -1.01
C ARG A 108 4.16 -6.66 -0.37
N ALA A 109 4.99 -5.71 -0.80
CA ALA A 109 6.30 -5.45 -0.22
C ALA A 109 6.23 -4.62 1.08
N THR A 110 5.08 -4.60 1.77
CA THR A 110 4.93 -3.90 3.04
C THR A 110 5.82 -4.57 4.08
N PRO A 111 6.66 -3.81 4.80
CA PRO A 111 7.51 -4.38 5.84
C PRO A 111 6.75 -4.57 7.15
N ASN A 112 5.83 -5.53 7.17
CA ASN A 112 4.98 -5.83 8.32
C ASN A 112 5.82 -6.24 9.55
N ASP A 113 6.90 -7.00 9.34
CA ASP A 113 7.89 -7.42 10.33
C ASP A 113 8.60 -6.25 11.04
N ARG A 114 8.68 -5.08 10.39
CA ARG A 114 9.29 -3.86 10.96
C ARG A 114 8.25 -2.89 11.53
N ILE A 115 7.07 -2.82 10.92
CA ILE A 115 5.98 -1.91 11.34
C ILE A 115 5.27 -2.45 12.58
N LEU A 116 4.86 -3.72 12.57
CA LEU A 116 3.99 -4.29 13.59
C LEU A 116 4.63 -4.30 14.99
N PRO A 117 5.90 -4.71 15.19
CA PRO A 117 6.48 -4.70 16.53
C PRO A 117 6.41 -3.32 17.20
N ILE A 118 6.70 -2.25 16.45
CA ILE A 118 6.68 -0.88 16.98
C ILE A 118 5.26 -0.42 17.30
N LEU A 119 4.30 -0.77 16.44
CA LEU A 119 2.89 -0.44 16.67
C LEU A 119 2.34 -1.18 17.89
N LEU A 120 2.64 -2.47 18.01
CA LEU A 120 2.22 -3.32 19.12
C LEU A 120 2.84 -2.84 20.45
N ASP A 121 4.13 -2.46 20.45
CA ASP A 121 4.80 -1.88 21.61
C ASP A 121 4.10 -0.59 22.08
N GLU A 122 3.71 0.31 21.17
CA GLU A 122 3.00 1.54 21.55
C GLU A 122 1.59 1.26 22.11
N LEU A 123 0.89 0.25 21.59
CA LEU A 123 -0.42 -0.17 22.11
C LEU A 123 -0.30 -0.79 23.51
N GLU A 124 0.66 -1.69 23.72
CA GLU A 124 0.93 -2.32 25.02
C GLU A 124 1.39 -1.28 26.06
N ALA A 125 2.26 -0.34 25.66
CA ALA A 125 2.70 0.75 26.53
C ALA A 125 1.55 1.69 26.94
N ALA A 126 0.49 1.76 26.14
CA ALA A 126 -0.75 2.48 26.47
C ALA A 126 -1.76 1.64 27.27
N GLY A 127 -1.42 0.39 27.62
CA GLY A 127 -2.22 -0.49 28.47
C GLY A 127 -3.24 -1.35 27.73
N ILE A 128 -3.14 -1.49 26.40
CA ILE A 128 -3.94 -2.46 25.66
C ILE A 128 -3.38 -3.86 25.91
N ALA A 129 -4.23 -4.79 26.35
CA ALA A 129 -3.82 -6.18 26.53
C ALA A 129 -3.69 -6.88 25.17
N ARG A 130 -2.70 -7.77 25.01
CA ARG A 130 -2.51 -8.54 23.78
C ARG A 130 -3.76 -9.30 23.33
N ALA A 131 -4.55 -9.79 24.28
CA ALA A 131 -5.81 -10.51 24.02
C ALA A 131 -6.87 -9.63 23.34
N ASP A 132 -6.78 -8.30 23.48
CA ASP A 132 -7.68 -7.33 22.87
C ASP A 132 -7.18 -6.84 21.50
N ILE A 133 -6.00 -7.29 21.05
CA ILE A 133 -5.41 -6.93 19.76
C ILE A 133 -5.61 -8.08 18.77
N THR A 134 -6.25 -7.78 17.64
CA THR A 134 -6.39 -8.70 16.51
C THR A 134 -5.64 -8.16 15.30
N LEU A 135 -4.78 -9.00 14.72
CA LEU A 135 -4.09 -8.74 13.46
C LEU A 135 -4.92 -9.34 12.33
N LEU A 136 -5.47 -8.49 11.46
CA LEU A 136 -6.30 -8.91 10.32
C LEU A 136 -5.50 -8.81 9.02
N ASN A 137 -5.18 -9.95 8.46
CA ASN A 137 -4.50 -10.05 7.18
C ASN A 137 -5.46 -9.72 6.02
N ALA A 138 -5.17 -8.63 5.30
CA ALA A 138 -5.96 -8.10 4.20
C ALA A 138 -5.66 -8.85 2.88
N LEU A 139 -6.47 -9.88 2.62
CA LEU A 139 -6.36 -10.67 1.40
C LEU A 139 -7.11 -10.05 0.21
N GLY A 140 -8.10 -9.18 0.45
CA GLY A 140 -9.11 -8.88 -0.56
C GLY A 140 -9.67 -10.17 -1.15
N THR A 141 -9.40 -10.43 -2.42
CA THR A 141 -9.86 -11.63 -3.14
C THR A 141 -8.80 -12.73 -3.27
N HIS A 142 -7.63 -12.56 -2.65
CA HIS A 142 -6.55 -13.54 -2.72
C HIS A 142 -6.81 -14.78 -1.86
N ARG A 143 -6.06 -15.85 -2.13
CA ARG A 143 -6.10 -17.07 -1.31
C ARG A 143 -5.58 -16.81 0.12
N PRO A 144 -6.02 -17.60 1.10
CA PRO A 144 -5.38 -17.66 2.41
C PRO A 144 -3.89 -17.97 2.31
N GLN A 145 -3.15 -17.37 3.21
CA GLN A 145 -1.74 -17.63 3.43
C GLN A 145 -1.54 -18.85 4.32
N THR A 146 -0.49 -19.59 4.04
CA THR A 146 -0.04 -20.69 4.91
C THR A 146 0.58 -20.13 6.19
N ASP A 147 0.68 -20.96 7.23
CA ASP A 147 1.37 -20.60 8.48
C ASP A 147 2.82 -20.16 8.22
N ALA A 148 3.53 -20.85 7.32
CA ALA A 148 4.90 -20.49 6.95
C ALA A 148 4.99 -19.08 6.32
N GLU A 149 4.06 -18.74 5.43
CA GLU A 149 4.00 -17.41 4.81
C GLU A 149 3.65 -16.31 5.83
N LEU A 150 2.77 -16.60 6.78
CA LEU A 150 2.47 -15.66 7.88
C LEU A 150 3.69 -15.45 8.78
N ARG A 151 4.43 -16.51 9.12
CA ARG A 151 5.65 -16.42 9.92
C ARG A 151 6.77 -15.71 9.19
N GLU A 152 6.88 -15.87 7.87
CA GLU A 152 7.82 -15.11 7.04
C GLU A 152 7.49 -13.61 7.08
N MET A 153 6.21 -13.25 6.98
CA MET A 153 5.77 -11.85 6.96
C MET A 153 5.80 -11.14 8.31
N LEU A 154 5.40 -11.84 9.37
CA LEU A 154 5.13 -11.23 10.67
C LEU A 154 6.16 -11.62 11.73
N GLY A 155 6.90 -12.70 11.50
CA GLY A 155 7.76 -13.33 12.50
C GLY A 155 6.98 -14.24 13.46
N SER A 156 7.63 -15.31 13.91
CA SER A 156 6.99 -16.31 14.80
C SER A 156 6.51 -15.71 16.12
N GLN A 157 7.26 -14.75 16.68
CA GLN A 157 6.86 -14.06 17.92
C GLN A 157 5.50 -13.38 17.80
N ILE A 158 5.17 -12.78 16.65
CA ILE A 158 3.86 -12.16 16.48
C ILE A 158 2.79 -13.24 16.28
N VAL A 159 3.04 -14.21 15.40
CA VAL A 159 2.07 -15.28 15.09
C VAL A 159 1.70 -16.10 16.33
N ASP A 160 2.65 -16.35 17.23
CA ASP A 160 2.43 -17.20 18.41
C ASP A 160 1.78 -16.44 19.58
N ASN A 161 1.86 -15.10 19.64
CA ASN A 161 1.45 -14.31 20.80
C ASN A 161 0.24 -13.39 20.56
N TYR A 162 -0.19 -13.21 19.31
CA TYR A 162 -1.35 -12.39 18.96
C TYR A 162 -2.39 -13.18 18.18
N ARG A 163 -3.64 -12.71 18.23
CA ARG A 163 -4.70 -13.27 17.41
C ARG A 163 -4.54 -12.82 15.96
N CYS A 164 -4.02 -13.69 15.11
CA CYS A 164 -3.92 -13.47 13.67
C CYS A 164 -5.14 -14.07 12.93
N LEU A 165 -5.91 -13.24 12.26
CA LEU A 165 -7.02 -13.63 11.39
C LEU A 165 -6.70 -13.32 9.94
N GLN A 166 -7.30 -14.08 9.03
CA GLN A 166 -7.22 -13.80 7.60
C GLN A 166 -8.59 -13.43 7.06
N HIS A 167 -8.68 -12.31 6.35
CA HIS A 167 -9.92 -11.88 5.73
C HIS A 167 -10.37 -12.88 4.66
N ASN A 168 -11.68 -13.16 4.58
CA ASN A 168 -12.27 -13.94 3.49
C ASN A 168 -13.43 -13.14 2.86
N ALA A 169 -13.24 -12.68 1.63
CA ALA A 169 -14.24 -11.91 0.89
C ALA A 169 -15.50 -12.73 0.52
N PHE A 170 -15.46 -14.05 0.67
CA PHE A 170 -16.55 -14.97 0.37
C PHE A 170 -17.28 -15.50 1.62
N ASP A 171 -16.84 -15.09 2.81
CA ASP A 171 -17.45 -15.50 4.09
C ASP A 171 -18.54 -14.51 4.49
N ASP A 172 -19.76 -14.76 4.01
CA ASP A 172 -20.90 -13.89 4.27
C ASP A 172 -21.22 -13.71 5.76
N GLU A 173 -20.96 -14.72 6.59
CA GLU A 173 -21.21 -14.66 8.04
C GLU A 173 -20.28 -13.66 8.72
N ASN A 174 -19.04 -13.53 8.26
CA ASN A 174 -18.06 -12.59 8.80
C ASN A 174 -18.01 -11.25 8.05
N LEU A 175 -19.01 -10.95 7.23
CA LEU A 175 -19.17 -9.67 6.53
C LEU A 175 -20.39 -8.91 7.05
N VAL A 176 -20.23 -7.61 7.30
CA VAL A 176 -21.31 -6.72 7.73
C VAL A 176 -21.64 -5.76 6.60
N TYR A 177 -22.92 -5.69 6.24
CA TYR A 177 -23.44 -4.72 5.27
C TYR A 177 -23.60 -3.34 5.92
N LEU A 178 -23.03 -2.32 5.29
CA LEU A 178 -23.01 -0.94 5.77
C LEU A 178 -23.86 0.02 4.92
N GLY A 179 -24.56 -0.49 3.91
CA GLY A 179 -25.32 0.32 2.95
C GLY A 179 -24.66 0.37 1.59
N GLU A 180 -24.98 1.41 0.82
CA GLU A 180 -24.49 1.61 -0.54
C GLU A 180 -23.65 2.89 -0.62
N THR A 181 -22.67 2.90 -1.52
CA THR A 181 -21.87 4.07 -1.88
C THR A 181 -22.70 5.06 -2.69
N SER A 182 -22.14 6.25 -2.96
CA SER A 182 -22.75 7.26 -3.82
C SER A 182 -22.93 6.79 -5.27
N ASN A 183 -22.25 5.71 -5.68
CA ASN A 183 -22.45 5.04 -6.98
C ASN A 183 -23.52 3.93 -6.93
N GLY A 184 -24.19 3.72 -5.79
CA GLY A 184 -25.16 2.64 -5.60
C GLY A 184 -24.52 1.26 -5.46
N HIS A 185 -23.24 1.19 -5.10
CA HIS A 185 -22.54 -0.08 -4.90
C HIS A 185 -22.62 -0.52 -3.44
N PRO A 186 -22.89 -1.80 -3.14
CA PRO A 186 -22.99 -2.27 -1.77
C PRO A 186 -21.63 -2.24 -1.07
N VAL A 187 -21.62 -1.84 0.20
CA VAL A 187 -20.44 -1.86 1.07
C VAL A 187 -20.61 -2.97 2.10
N ARG A 188 -19.79 -4.01 1.99
CA ARG A 188 -19.69 -5.09 2.98
C ARG A 188 -18.24 -5.20 3.43
N ILE A 189 -18.00 -5.13 4.74
CA ILE A 189 -16.64 -5.21 5.30
C ILE A 189 -16.53 -6.25 6.40
N ASN A 190 -15.31 -6.66 6.71
CA ASN A 190 -15.04 -7.64 7.76
C ASN A 190 -15.62 -7.22 9.11
N ARG A 191 -16.39 -8.12 9.73
CA ARG A 191 -17.09 -7.91 10.99
C ARG A 191 -16.16 -7.51 12.14
N HIS A 192 -15.02 -8.19 12.28
CA HIS A 192 -14.07 -7.89 13.36
C HIS A 192 -13.54 -6.46 13.25
N PHE A 193 -13.21 -6.01 12.03
CA PHE A 193 -12.79 -4.63 11.81
C PHE A 193 -13.91 -3.65 12.14
N HIS A 194 -15.14 -3.90 11.67
CA HIS A 194 -16.29 -3.02 11.93
C HIS A 194 -16.58 -2.86 13.43
N GLU A 195 -16.61 -3.96 14.17
CA GLU A 195 -16.97 -4.03 15.59
C GLU A 195 -15.84 -3.57 16.54
N ALA A 196 -14.62 -3.36 16.04
CA ALA A 196 -13.49 -2.89 16.84
C ALA A 196 -13.70 -1.47 17.33
N ASP A 197 -13.26 -1.18 18.56
CA ASP A 197 -13.29 0.17 19.12
C ASP A 197 -12.23 1.06 18.43
N VAL A 198 -11.06 0.48 18.16
CA VAL A 198 -9.95 1.14 17.46
C VAL A 198 -9.57 0.34 16.23
N LYS A 199 -9.57 1.03 15.09
CA LYS A 199 -9.34 0.45 13.75
C LYS A 199 -8.08 1.05 13.16
N ILE A 200 -7.05 0.23 12.94
CA ILE A 200 -5.75 0.69 12.42
C ILE A 200 -5.50 0.02 11.07
N LEU A 201 -5.16 0.83 10.06
CA LEU A 201 -4.75 0.33 8.76
C LEU A 201 -3.24 0.53 8.60
N THR A 202 -2.53 -0.54 8.25
CA THR A 202 -1.11 -0.49 7.85
C THR A 202 -0.99 -0.87 6.38
N GLY A 203 0.14 -0.51 5.77
CA GLY A 203 0.39 -0.73 4.36
C GLY A 203 1.49 0.18 3.84
N PHE A 204 1.66 0.20 2.53
CA PHE A 204 2.57 1.10 1.82
C PHE A 204 1.86 1.81 0.68
N ILE A 205 2.45 2.92 0.24
CA ILE A 205 1.91 3.78 -0.82
C ILE A 205 2.82 3.67 -2.03
N GLU A 206 2.26 3.23 -3.15
CA GLU A 206 2.87 3.20 -4.47
C GLU A 206 1.86 3.65 -5.54
N PRO A 207 2.32 4.14 -6.70
CA PRO A 207 1.44 4.39 -7.84
C PRO A 207 0.67 3.11 -8.23
N HIS A 208 -0.63 3.25 -8.46
CA HIS A 208 -1.51 2.16 -8.84
C HIS A 208 -2.25 2.49 -10.14
N PHE A 209 -2.10 1.62 -11.12
CA PHE A 209 -2.51 1.80 -12.52
C PHE A 209 -3.94 2.28 -12.79
N PHE A 210 -4.93 1.95 -11.95
CA PHE A 210 -6.29 2.49 -12.06
C PHE A 210 -6.79 3.21 -10.81
N ALA A 211 -6.14 3.02 -9.66
CA ALA A 211 -6.65 3.50 -8.37
C ALA A 211 -5.93 4.78 -7.91
N GLY A 212 -5.09 5.36 -8.78
CA GLY A 212 -4.17 6.43 -8.41
C GLY A 212 -2.99 5.88 -7.61
N PHE A 213 -3.23 5.53 -6.34
CA PHE A 213 -2.22 5.01 -5.41
C PHE A 213 -2.76 3.84 -4.57
N SER A 214 -1.85 3.00 -4.05
CA SER A 214 -2.15 2.03 -2.99
C SER A 214 -2.26 2.72 -1.62
N GLY A 215 -2.51 1.91 -0.57
CA GLY A 215 -2.55 2.38 0.81
C GLY A 215 -3.83 3.14 1.16
N GLY A 216 -3.88 3.66 2.39
CA GLY A 216 -5.00 4.43 2.92
C GLY A 216 -6.34 3.70 2.75
N PRO A 217 -7.33 4.29 2.05
CA PRO A 217 -8.68 3.71 1.92
C PRO A 217 -8.68 2.33 1.23
N LYS A 218 -7.65 2.03 0.44
CA LYS A 218 -7.48 0.70 -0.17
C LYS A 218 -7.34 -0.42 0.87
N GLY A 219 -6.90 -0.06 2.08
CA GLY A 219 -6.85 -0.94 3.26
C GLY A 219 -8.22 -1.39 3.77
N VAL A 220 -9.31 -0.76 3.31
CA VAL A 220 -10.70 -1.19 3.58
C VAL A 220 -11.28 -1.88 2.34
N LEU A 221 -11.44 -1.14 1.25
CA LEU A 221 -11.93 -1.64 -0.04
C LEU A 221 -10.77 -1.61 -1.04
N PRO A 222 -10.26 -2.75 -1.54
CA PRO A 222 -10.83 -4.10 -1.46
C PRO A 222 -10.32 -4.98 -0.31
N SER A 223 -9.32 -4.53 0.43
CA SER A 223 -8.50 -5.34 1.34
C SER A 223 -9.26 -6.23 2.34
N ILE A 224 -10.37 -5.72 2.88
CA ILE A 224 -11.21 -6.42 3.88
C ILE A 224 -12.69 -6.34 3.52
N ALA A 225 -12.99 -6.14 2.24
CA ALA A 225 -14.35 -6.01 1.73
C ALA A 225 -14.88 -7.32 1.13
N GLY A 226 -16.19 -7.51 1.18
CA GLY A 226 -16.85 -8.63 0.53
C GLY A 226 -16.66 -8.63 -0.99
N MET A 227 -16.69 -9.82 -1.59
CA MET A 227 -16.39 -10.01 -3.01
C MET A 227 -17.26 -9.12 -3.91
N GLU A 228 -18.54 -8.98 -3.58
CA GLU A 228 -19.48 -8.11 -4.30
C GLU A 228 -19.03 -6.65 -4.32
N SER A 229 -18.68 -6.08 -3.16
CA SER A 229 -18.17 -4.70 -3.05
C SER A 229 -16.88 -4.51 -3.85
N VAL A 230 -15.99 -5.51 -3.83
CA VAL A 230 -14.76 -5.47 -4.65
C VAL A 230 -15.11 -5.45 -6.13
N PHE A 231 -16.05 -6.31 -6.55
CA PHE A 231 -16.40 -6.49 -7.95
C PHE A 231 -17.09 -5.26 -8.55
N THR A 232 -17.99 -4.62 -7.81
CA THR A 232 -18.67 -3.40 -8.25
C THR A 232 -17.70 -2.23 -8.35
N ASN A 233 -16.83 -2.04 -7.36
CA ASN A 233 -15.77 -1.02 -7.39
C ASN A 233 -14.77 -1.22 -8.54
N HIS A 234 -14.51 -2.47 -8.91
CA HIS A 234 -13.64 -2.85 -10.04
C HIS A 234 -14.45 -3.13 -11.31
N GLY A 235 -15.70 -2.67 -11.37
CA GLY A 235 -16.61 -2.92 -12.47
C GLY A 235 -16.17 -2.22 -13.77
N ARG A 236 -16.74 -2.66 -14.89
CA ARG A 236 -16.47 -2.12 -16.24
C ARG A 236 -16.53 -0.60 -16.29
N ALA A 237 -17.59 0.00 -15.73
CA ALA A 237 -17.80 1.45 -15.75
C ALA A 237 -16.73 2.20 -14.97
N MET A 238 -16.34 1.67 -13.80
CA MET A 238 -15.33 2.25 -12.92
C MET A 238 -13.94 2.21 -13.59
N ILE A 239 -13.55 1.04 -14.11
CA ILE A 239 -12.24 0.82 -14.75
C ILE A 239 -12.13 1.57 -16.08
N ALA A 240 -13.22 1.69 -16.85
CA ALA A 240 -13.21 2.41 -18.12
C ALA A 240 -13.21 3.94 -17.95
N HIS A 241 -13.39 4.45 -16.74
CA HIS A 241 -13.43 5.89 -16.50
C HIS A 241 -12.05 6.52 -16.79
N PRO A 242 -11.96 7.62 -17.56
CA PRO A 242 -10.68 8.19 -17.98
C PRO A 242 -9.82 8.70 -16.81
N GLN A 243 -10.43 8.99 -15.66
CA GLN A 243 -9.72 9.40 -14.45
C GLN A 243 -9.22 8.24 -13.58
N ALA A 244 -9.64 7.00 -13.87
CA ALA A 244 -9.16 5.78 -13.22
C ALA A 244 -7.80 5.37 -13.79
N THR A 245 -6.75 6.11 -13.44
CA THR A 245 -5.41 5.97 -14.00
C THR A 245 -4.30 6.14 -12.94
N TRP A 246 -3.05 5.96 -13.36
CA TRP A 246 -1.86 6.12 -12.54
C TRP A 246 -1.81 7.48 -11.83
N GLY A 247 -1.58 7.47 -10.52
CA GLY A 247 -1.32 8.67 -9.73
C GLY A 247 -2.48 9.66 -9.59
N ASN A 248 -3.65 9.40 -10.19
CA ASN A 248 -4.80 10.30 -10.08
C ASN A 248 -5.80 9.82 -9.02
N ILE A 249 -6.05 10.66 -8.02
CA ILE A 249 -7.05 10.43 -6.96
C ILE A 249 -8.24 11.38 -7.03
N VAL A 250 -8.14 12.46 -7.82
CA VAL A 250 -9.18 13.49 -7.92
C VAL A 250 -10.08 13.16 -9.10
N GLY A 251 -11.39 13.02 -8.86
CA GLY A 251 -12.36 12.55 -9.84
C GLY A 251 -12.12 11.10 -10.27
N ASN A 252 -11.25 10.36 -9.59
CA ASN A 252 -11.08 8.94 -9.84
C ASN A 252 -12.20 8.18 -9.10
N PRO A 253 -13.21 7.65 -9.80
CA PRO A 253 -14.38 7.08 -9.14
C PRO A 253 -14.02 5.85 -8.29
N ILE A 254 -13.00 5.10 -8.69
CA ILE A 254 -12.52 3.93 -7.94
C ILE A 254 -11.97 4.38 -6.59
N TRP A 255 -11.06 5.37 -6.60
CA TRP A 255 -10.41 5.84 -5.39
C TRP A 255 -11.38 6.59 -4.46
N GLU A 256 -12.26 7.40 -5.03
CA GLU A 256 -13.25 8.16 -4.27
C GLU A 256 -14.25 7.23 -3.57
N GLU A 257 -14.68 6.15 -4.24
CA GLU A 257 -15.53 5.13 -3.64
C GLU A 257 -14.80 4.33 -2.55
N MET A 258 -13.52 3.96 -2.77
CA MET A 258 -12.71 3.35 -1.70
C MET A 258 -12.66 4.25 -0.47
N ARG A 259 -12.52 5.58 -0.67
CA ARG A 259 -12.48 6.56 0.40
C ARG A 259 -13.84 6.74 1.09
N GLU A 260 -14.93 6.66 0.36
CA GLU A 260 -16.28 6.65 0.91
C GLU A 260 -16.49 5.43 1.80
N ALA A 261 -16.17 4.23 1.31
CA ALA A 261 -16.31 2.98 2.07
C ALA A 261 -15.43 2.91 3.34
N ALA A 262 -14.33 3.68 3.38
CA ALA A 262 -13.43 3.73 4.51
C ALA A 262 -13.84 4.73 5.61
N ARG A 263 -14.85 5.58 5.37
CA ARG A 263 -15.34 6.60 6.30
C ARG A 263 -16.51 6.10 7.12
#